data_AF-A0A924TWF9-F1
#
_entry.id   AF-A0A924TWF9-F1
#
_cell.length_a   1.000
_cell.length_b   1.000
_cell.length_c   1.000
_cell.angle_alpha   90.00
_cell.angle_beta   90.00
_cell.angle_gamma   90.00
#
_symmetry.space_group_name_H-M   'P 1'
#
loop_
_entity.id
_entity.type
_entity.pdbx_description
1 polymer ?
#
loop_
_entity_poly.entity_id
_entity_poly.type
_entity_poly.pdbx_seq_one_letter_code
_entity_poly.pdbx_strand_id
1 'polypeptide(L)'
;TQPQELFEDPHLQATGGLAPMTLPDGREARTVLLPLTLDGHRPGVRLNPPRLGEHTHALLAELGYSEDAIAALVSSHPAASQ
;
A
#
# COMPACT_ATOMS: atom_id res chain seq x y z
N THR A 1 22.14 2.29 -16.10
CA THR A 1 20.88 3.03 -15.97
C THR A 1 20.82 3.67 -14.61
N GLN A 2 20.44 4.93 -14.54
CA GLN A 2 20.02 5.58 -13.29
C GLN A 2 18.61 5.10 -12.92
N PRO A 3 18.24 5.03 -11.62
CA PRO A 3 16.91 4.54 -11.21
C PRO A 3 15.74 5.26 -11.87
N GLN A 4 15.90 6.55 -12.19
CA GLN A 4 14.89 7.39 -12.82
C GLN A 4 14.66 7.04 -14.30
N GLU A 5 15.69 6.55 -15.01
CA GLU A 5 15.61 6.16 -16.43
C GLU A 5 14.70 4.94 -16.63
N LEU A 6 14.50 4.12 -15.60
CA LEU A 6 13.64 2.94 -15.64
C LEU A 6 12.15 3.28 -15.87
N PHE A 7 11.71 4.50 -15.57
CA PHE A 7 10.34 4.93 -15.86
C PHE A 7 10.03 5.08 -17.35
N GLU A 8 11.07 5.15 -18.19
CA GLU A 8 11.02 5.27 -19.64
C GLU A 8 11.60 4.04 -20.35
N ASP A 9 11.99 3.00 -19.60
CA ASP A 9 12.56 1.78 -20.16
C ASP A 9 11.56 1.05 -21.07
N PRO A 10 11.92 0.77 -22.35
CA PRO A 10 11.01 0.15 -23.31
C PRO A 10 10.50 -1.24 -22.90
N HIS A 11 11.28 -2.02 -22.14
CA HIS A 11 10.86 -3.32 -21.66
C HIS A 11 9.85 -3.17 -20.50
N LEU A 12 10.06 -2.25 -19.57
CA LEU A 12 9.10 -1.99 -18.50
C LEU A 12 7.78 -1.40 -19.02
N GLN A 13 7.83 -0.55 -20.05
CA GLN A 13 6.63 -0.06 -20.74
C GLN A 13 5.91 -1.19 -21.51
N ALA A 14 6.62 -1.99 -22.31
CA ALA A 14 6.02 -3.05 -23.12
C ALA A 14 5.48 -4.24 -22.30
N THR A 15 6.11 -4.56 -21.17
CA THR A 15 5.70 -5.71 -20.32
C THR A 15 4.71 -5.36 -19.20
N GLY A 16 4.30 -4.08 -19.10
CA GLY A 16 3.50 -3.59 -17.98
C GLY A 16 4.19 -3.83 -16.63
N GLY A 17 5.51 -3.69 -16.56
CA GLY A 17 6.31 -3.97 -15.37
C GLY A 17 6.13 -2.94 -14.24
N LEU A 18 5.48 -1.81 -14.54
CA LEU A 18 5.17 -0.73 -13.61
C LEU A 18 3.65 -0.57 -13.48
N ALA A 19 3.17 -0.31 -12.27
CA ALA A 19 1.76 -0.01 -11.98
C ALA A 19 1.60 1.33 -11.25
N PRO A 20 0.52 2.08 -11.51
CA PRO A 20 0.18 3.26 -10.72
C PRO A 20 -0.22 2.87 -9.29
N MET A 21 0.07 3.75 -8.34
CA MET A 21 -0.47 3.73 -6.98
C MET A 21 -0.57 5.15 -6.42
N THR A 22 -1.40 5.33 -5.40
CA THR A 22 -1.53 6.59 -4.65
C THR A 22 -0.79 6.44 -3.33
N LEU A 23 0.05 7.41 -2.99
CA LEU A 23 0.75 7.47 -1.70
C LEU A 23 -0.20 7.98 -0.60
N PRO A 24 0.11 7.79 0.70
CA PRO A 24 -0.77 8.19 1.81
C PRO A 24 -1.10 9.69 1.83
N ASP A 25 -0.20 10.51 1.27
CA ASP A 25 -0.31 11.96 1.09
C ASP A 25 -1.10 12.40 -0.16
N GLY A 26 -1.63 11.44 -0.94
CA GLY A 26 -2.43 11.70 -2.13
C GLY A 26 -1.64 11.85 -3.44
N ARG A 27 -0.30 11.81 -3.42
CA ARG A 27 0.50 11.87 -4.65
C ARG A 27 0.39 10.57 -5.45
N GLU A 28 0.34 10.68 -6.77
CA GLU A 28 0.50 9.54 -7.67
C GLU A 28 1.97 9.12 -7.76
N ALA A 29 2.19 7.80 -7.79
CA ALA A 29 3.50 7.19 -7.99
C ALA A 29 3.38 5.96 -8.91
N ARG A 30 4.50 5.49 -9.44
CA ARG A 30 4.61 4.21 -10.15
C ARG A 30 5.49 3.26 -9.36
N THR A 31 5.00 2.08 -9.05
CA THR A 31 5.76 1.00 -8.39
C THR A 31 6.11 -0.11 -9.37
N VAL A 32 7.13 -0.90 -9.05
CA VAL A 32 7.44 -2.14 -9.77
C VAL A 32 6.48 -3.25 -9.37
N LEU A 33 6.01 -4.01 -10.36
CA LEU A 33 5.21 -5.22 -10.12
C LEU A 33 6.11 -6.44 -9.91
N LEU A 34 5.51 -7.53 -9.40
CA LEU A 34 6.17 -8.82 -9.26
C LEU A 34 6.82 -9.22 -10.60
N PRO A 35 8.12 -9.63 -10.63
CA PRO A 35 8.84 -9.94 -11.87
C PRO A 35 8.48 -11.32 -12.45
N LEU A 36 7.31 -11.88 -12.09
CA LEU A 36 6.81 -13.18 -12.50
C LEU A 36 5.34 -13.06 -12.94
N THR A 37 4.91 -13.97 -13.81
CA THR A 37 3.50 -14.19 -14.11
C THR A 37 3.01 -15.47 -13.44
N LEU A 38 1.74 -15.49 -13.05
CA LEU A 38 1.03 -16.64 -12.50
C LEU A 38 -0.09 -16.98 -13.49
N ASP A 39 -0.06 -18.18 -14.06
CA ASP A 39 -0.99 -18.62 -15.11
C ASP A 39 -1.14 -17.60 -16.26
N GLY A 40 -0.02 -17.01 -16.71
CA GLY A 40 0.03 -15.98 -17.75
C GLY A 40 -0.38 -14.57 -17.32
N HIS A 41 -0.87 -14.39 -16.08
CA HIS A 41 -1.31 -13.10 -15.54
C HIS A 41 -0.22 -12.47 -14.67
N ARG A 42 0.00 -11.16 -14.80
CA ARG A 42 0.85 -10.40 -13.87
C ARG A 42 0.00 -9.87 -12.71
N PRO A 43 0.30 -10.19 -11.44
CA PRO A 43 -0.42 -9.62 -10.30
C PRO A 43 -0.24 -8.09 -10.25
N GLY A 44 -1.36 -7.36 -10.17
CA GLY A 44 -1.37 -5.91 -9.99
C GLY A 44 -1.29 -5.47 -8.53
N VAL A 45 -1.25 -4.14 -8.32
CA VAL A 45 -1.37 -3.55 -6.97
C VAL A 45 -2.76 -3.84 -6.42
N ARG A 46 -2.84 -4.52 -5.27
CA ARG A 46 -4.12 -4.84 -4.60
C ARG A 46 -4.64 -3.73 -3.69
N LEU A 47 -3.73 -3.03 -3.02
CA LEU A 47 -3.98 -1.93 -2.09
C LEU A 47 -2.86 -0.91 -2.25
N ASN A 48 -3.19 0.36 -2.05
CA ASN A 48 -2.20 1.41 -1.86
C ASN A 48 -1.48 1.23 -0.51
N PRO A 49 -0.27 1.81 -0.34
CA PRO A 49 0.34 1.93 0.99
C PRO A 49 -0.61 2.71 1.93
N PRO A 50 -0.88 2.21 3.15
CA PRO A 50 -1.84 2.84 4.06
C PRO A 50 -1.26 4.07 4.78
N ARG A 51 -2.16 4.87 5.35
CA ARG A 51 -1.88 5.81 6.47
C ARG A 51 -1.61 5.02 7.77
N LEU A 52 -1.36 5.68 8.90
CA LEU A 52 -0.38 5.23 9.91
C LEU A 52 -0.66 3.90 10.66
N GLY A 53 -1.83 3.60 11.24
CA GLY A 53 -3.01 4.43 11.47
C GLY A 53 -4.28 3.85 10.85
N GLU A 54 -4.32 3.75 9.51
CA GLU A 54 -5.52 3.50 8.70
C GLU A 54 -6.33 2.26 9.11
N HIS A 55 -5.64 1.20 9.53
CA HIS A 55 -6.24 -0.10 9.85
C HIS A 55 -6.34 -0.39 11.35
N THR A 56 -5.92 0.52 12.24
CA THR A 56 -5.77 0.20 13.68
C THR A 56 -7.09 -0.17 14.34
N HIS A 57 -8.15 0.60 14.08
CA HIS A 57 -9.49 0.33 14.64
C HIS A 57 -10.03 -1.01 14.14
N ALA A 58 -10.01 -1.24 12.82
CA ALA A 58 -10.49 -2.47 12.20
C ALA A 58 -9.78 -3.72 12.75
N LEU A 59 -8.45 -3.70 12.85
CA LEU A 59 -7.68 -4.82 13.39
C LEU A 59 -7.95 -5.07 14.87
N LEU A 60 -8.14 -4.04 15.69
CA LEU A 60 -8.49 -4.21 17.10
C LEU A 60 -9.92 -4.75 17.27
N ALA A 61 -10.86 -4.33 16.44
CA ALA A 61 -12.22 -4.86 16.41
C ALA A 61 -12.25 -6.34 15.96
N GLU A 62 -11.48 -6.71 14.92
CA GLU A 62 -11.30 -8.10 14.48
C GLU A 62 -10.69 -9.00 15.57
N LEU A 63 -9.80 -8.45 16.41
CA LEU A 63 -9.24 -9.13 17.58
C LEU A 63 -10.21 -9.22 18.78
N GLY A 64 -11.41 -8.64 18.68
CA GLY A 64 -12.46 -8.72 19.70
C GLY A 64 -12.40 -7.67 20.80
N TYR A 65 -11.66 -6.58 20.61
CA TYR A 65 -11.69 -5.44 21.55
C TYR A 65 -13.02 -4.69 21.42
N SER A 66 -13.59 -4.27 22.56
CA SER A 66 -14.74 -3.36 22.59
C SER A 66 -14.34 -1.93 22.22
N GLU A 67 -15.26 -1.15 21.65
CA GLU A 67 -15.05 0.27 21.29
C GLU A 67 -14.40 1.10 22.42
N ASP A 68 -14.84 0.93 23.67
CA ASP A 68 -14.25 1.63 24.83
C ASP A 68 -12.76 1.26 25.05
N ALA A 69 -12.40 0.00 24.81
CA ALA A 69 -11.03 -0.48 24.96
C ALA A 69 -10.15 -0.02 23.78
N ILE A 70 -10.72 0.03 22.57
CA ILE A 70 -10.06 0.61 21.40
C ILE A 70 -9.80 2.11 21.64
N ALA A 71 -10.81 2.86 22.08
CA ALA A 71 -10.69 4.28 22.38
C ALA A 71 -9.62 4.56 23.46
N ALA A 72 -9.55 3.74 24.51
CA ALA A 72 -8.51 3.85 25.54
C ALA A 72 -7.10 3.56 24.98
N LEU A 73 -6.93 2.50 24.18
CA LEU A 73 -5.65 2.16 23.55
C LEU A 73 -5.19 3.26 22.57
N VAL A 74 -6.08 3.71 21.69
CA VAL A 74 -5.82 4.80 20.73
C VAL A 74 -5.46 6.10 21.45
N SER A 75 -6.16 6.45 22.53
CA SER A 75 -5.83 7.64 23.35
C SER A 75 -4.46 7.55 24.02
N SER A 76 -4.03 6.34 24.42
CA SER A 76 -2.71 6.10 25.02
C SER A 76 -1.56 6.12 24.00
N HIS A 77 -1.86 5.87 22.72
CA HIS A 77 -0.87 5.75 21.64
C HIS A 77 -1.36 6.53 20.39
N PRO A 78 -1.26 7.88 20.37
CA PRO A 78 -1.94 8.71 19.37
C PRO A 78 -1.53 8.44 17.90
N ALA A 79 -0.37 7.83 17.66
CA ALA A 79 0.04 7.34 16.34
C ALA A 79 -0.93 6.29 15.73
N ALA A 80 -1.72 5.61 16.56
CA ALA A 80 -2.75 4.65 16.15
C ALA A 80 -3.93 5.28 15.35
N SER A 81 -4.05 6.61 15.34
CA SER A 81 -5.28 7.32 14.94
C SER A 81 -5.26 7.98 13.55
N GLN A 82 -4.12 7.98 12.83
CA GLN A 82 -3.84 8.92 11.73
C GLN A 82 -3.94 8.35 10.31
#